data_AF-A0A933RDP5-F1
#
_entry.id   AF-A0A933RDP5-F1
#
_cell.length_a   1.000
_cell.length_b   1.000
_cell.length_c   1.000
_cell.angle_alpha   90.00
_cell.angle_beta   90.00
_cell.angle_gamma   90.00
#
_symmetry.space_group_name_H-M   'P 1'
#
loop_
_entity.id
_entity.type
_entity.pdbx_description
1 polymer ?
#
loop_
_entity_poly.entity_id
_entity_poly.type
_entity_poly.pdbx_seq_one_letter_code
_entity_poly.pdbx_strand_id
1 'polypeptide(L)'
;RDPPPLRFELLGGFRVRRAGWALDDGAWGRPMAARIVRFLLVHAPAAVPEDVLFEAFWSDRPADAARQHLAVAVSRARKVLDLPGADTSVIEARERTYRLRLRDRDAVDSVAFEHAAARALAERGAGRRTALQRAAELWTGEPLPEDRYASWSLHWRERVLETYGQVLGALVEDHAAAGAHHEVIRTGRRLLEVDPLDERAHRHVMTAYARSGRTSHALRQYLECRRALVVELGVEPSAETAALQAGILAGGPV
;
A
#
# COMPACT_ATOMS: atom_id res chain seq x y z
N ARG A 1 -2.43 4.05 -34.69
CA ARG A 1 -3.42 3.72 -33.63
C ARG A 1 -2.67 3.78 -32.30
N ASP A 2 -3.16 4.52 -31.32
CA ASP A 2 -2.51 4.62 -30.00
C ASP A 2 -2.56 3.26 -29.28
N PRO A 3 -1.44 2.70 -28.76
CA PRO A 3 -1.42 1.40 -28.10
C PRO A 3 -2.50 1.29 -27.01
N PRO A 4 -3.05 0.09 -26.76
CA PRO A 4 -3.96 -0.11 -25.64
C PRO A 4 -3.30 0.29 -24.31
N PRO A 5 -4.09 0.75 -23.32
CA PRO A 5 -3.54 1.19 -22.04
C PRO A 5 -2.94 0.02 -21.26
N LEU A 6 -1.87 0.33 -20.53
CA LEU A 6 -1.25 -0.54 -19.54
C LEU A 6 -1.83 -0.24 -18.15
N ARG A 7 -2.05 -1.29 -17.37
CA ARG A 7 -2.39 -1.19 -15.96
C ARG A 7 -1.34 -1.94 -15.16
N PHE A 8 -0.72 -1.26 -14.20
CA PHE A 8 0.23 -1.83 -13.27
C PHE A 8 -0.48 -1.98 -11.93
N GLU A 9 -0.45 -3.20 -11.41
CA GLU A 9 -0.96 -3.55 -10.09
C GLU A 9 0.27 -3.75 -9.18
N LEU A 10 0.31 -3.04 -8.05
CA LEU A 10 1.36 -3.09 -7.03
C LEU A 10 0.78 -3.46 -5.67
N LEU A 11 -0.53 -3.29 -5.46
CA LEU A 11 -1.22 -3.62 -4.22
C LEU A 11 -1.69 -5.09 -4.27
N GLY A 12 -1.14 -5.93 -3.41
CA GLY A 12 -1.43 -7.37 -3.38
C GLY A 12 -0.63 -8.20 -4.39
N GLY A 13 0.48 -7.67 -4.90
CA GLY A 13 1.37 -8.36 -5.84
C GLY A 13 1.49 -7.66 -7.19
N PHE A 14 2.65 -7.79 -7.82
CA PHE A 14 2.96 -7.16 -9.08
C PHE A 14 2.31 -7.86 -10.26
N ARG A 15 1.39 -7.16 -10.94
CA ARG A 15 0.78 -7.64 -12.19
C ARG A 15 0.74 -6.52 -13.21
N VAL A 16 0.87 -6.86 -14.48
CA VAL A 16 0.71 -5.90 -15.58
C VAL A 16 -0.37 -6.41 -16.52
N ARG A 17 -1.30 -5.53 -16.91
CA ARG A 17 -2.34 -5.83 -17.88
C ARG A 17 -2.28 -4.89 -19.07
N ARG A 18 -2.56 -5.41 -20.27
CA ARG A 18 -2.80 -4.62 -21.48
C ARG A 18 -4.17 -4.96 -22.04
N ALA A 19 -5.03 -3.96 -22.22
CA ALA A 19 -6.41 -4.17 -22.68
C ALA A 19 -7.20 -5.24 -21.86
N GLY A 20 -6.91 -5.35 -20.56
CA GLY A 20 -7.52 -6.35 -19.67
C GLY A 20 -6.80 -7.69 -19.58
N TRP A 21 -5.94 -8.02 -20.55
CA TRP A 21 -5.16 -9.26 -20.58
C TRP A 21 -3.92 -9.15 -19.69
N ALA A 22 -3.70 -10.12 -18.81
CA ALA A 22 -2.50 -10.20 -18.00
C ALA A 22 -1.28 -10.49 -18.89
N LEU A 23 -0.21 -9.73 -18.68
CA LEU A 23 1.12 -10.06 -19.17
C LEU A 23 1.74 -11.01 -18.13
N ASP A 24 1.62 -12.31 -18.40
CA ASP A 24 1.96 -13.38 -17.46
C ASP A 24 3.44 -13.42 -17.05
N ASP A 25 3.75 -14.16 -15.98
CA ASP A 25 5.12 -14.31 -15.47
C ASP A 25 6.07 -14.93 -16.52
N GLY A 26 5.53 -15.75 -17.43
CA GLY A 26 6.24 -16.32 -18.56
C GLY A 26 6.76 -15.25 -19.53
N ALA A 27 5.99 -14.18 -19.75
CA ALA A 27 6.36 -13.09 -20.65
C ALA A 27 7.61 -12.35 -20.19
N TRP A 28 7.83 -12.22 -18.87
CA TRP A 28 8.99 -11.52 -18.32
C TRP A 28 10.30 -12.28 -18.54
N GLY A 29 10.24 -13.61 -18.66
CA GLY A 29 11.35 -14.52 -18.94
C GLY A 29 12.41 -14.63 -17.82
N ARG A 30 12.81 -13.52 -17.18
CA ARG A 30 13.67 -13.49 -15.99
C ARG A 30 13.16 -12.51 -14.92
N PRO A 31 13.32 -12.83 -13.62
CA PRO A 31 12.83 -12.00 -12.52
C PRO A 31 13.30 -10.54 -12.56
N MET A 32 14.52 -10.28 -13.04
CA MET A 32 15.12 -8.94 -13.04
C MET A 32 14.39 -7.93 -13.94
N ALA A 33 13.77 -8.38 -15.03
CA ALA A 33 13.05 -7.47 -15.93
C ALA A 33 11.81 -6.88 -15.24
N ALA A 34 11.01 -7.72 -14.58
CA ALA A 34 9.87 -7.28 -13.77
C ALA A 34 10.32 -6.40 -12.60
N ARG A 35 11.43 -6.76 -11.95
CA ARG A 35 11.98 -6.02 -10.81
C ARG A 35 12.39 -4.59 -11.15
N ILE A 36 13.01 -4.36 -12.32
CA ILE A 36 13.33 -3.00 -12.79
C ILE A 36 12.05 -2.20 -13.03
N VAL A 37 11.01 -2.81 -13.59
CA VAL A 37 9.73 -2.11 -13.80
C VAL A 37 9.12 -1.71 -12.46
N ARG A 38 9.09 -2.60 -11.46
CA ARG A 38 8.63 -2.26 -10.11
C ARG A 38 9.42 -1.13 -9.48
N PHE A 39 10.74 -1.17 -9.58
CA PHE A 39 11.61 -0.11 -9.09
C PHE A 39 11.32 1.23 -9.77
N LEU A 40 11.17 1.25 -11.09
CA LEU A 40 10.82 2.46 -11.83
C LEU A 40 9.41 2.97 -11.50
N LEU A 41 8.45 2.09 -11.18
CA LEU A 41 7.10 2.47 -10.76
C LEU A 41 7.11 3.13 -9.38
N VAL A 42 7.91 2.60 -8.44
CA VAL A 42 8.10 3.19 -7.11
C VAL A 42 8.66 4.61 -7.17
N HIS A 43 9.48 4.90 -8.18
CA HIS A 43 10.07 6.23 -8.41
C HIS A 43 9.29 7.08 -9.44
N ALA A 44 8.22 6.56 -10.02
CA ALA A 44 7.47 7.29 -11.03
C ALA A 44 6.81 8.55 -10.43
N PRO A 45 6.70 9.66 -11.18
CA PRO A 45 7.07 9.82 -12.60
C PRO A 45 8.52 10.27 -12.83
N ALA A 46 9.36 10.31 -11.78
CA ALA A 46 10.72 10.82 -11.87
C ALA A 46 11.64 9.91 -12.71
N ALA A 47 12.68 10.52 -13.30
CA ALA A 47 13.76 9.78 -13.91
C ALA A 47 14.79 9.38 -12.85
N VAL A 48 15.23 8.12 -12.93
CA VAL A 48 16.18 7.55 -12.00
C VAL A 48 17.55 7.41 -12.67
N PRO A 49 18.60 8.03 -12.12
CA PRO A 49 19.97 7.81 -12.54
C PRO A 49 20.39 6.33 -12.48
N GLU A 50 21.23 5.89 -13.43
CA GLU A 50 21.64 4.49 -13.53
C GLU A 50 22.47 3.99 -12.34
N ASP A 51 23.19 4.88 -11.66
CA ASP A 51 23.95 4.59 -10.44
C ASP A 51 23.04 4.21 -9.26
N VAL A 52 21.86 4.83 -9.14
CA VAL A 52 20.85 4.41 -8.16
C VAL A 52 20.33 3.00 -8.48
N LEU A 53 20.13 2.69 -9.76
CA LEU A 53 19.78 1.33 -10.20
C LEU A 53 20.91 0.34 -9.95
N PHE A 54 22.17 0.75 -10.09
CA PHE A 54 23.33 -0.09 -9.80
C PHE A 54 23.40 -0.39 -8.31
N GLU A 55 23.27 0.61 -7.45
CA GLU A 55 23.26 0.41 -6.00
C GLU A 55 22.12 -0.52 -5.57
N ALA A 56 20.94 -0.39 -6.17
CA ALA A 56 19.79 -1.22 -5.83
C ALA A 56 19.91 -2.70 -6.23
N PHE A 57 20.66 -3.02 -7.30
CA PHE A 57 20.62 -4.36 -7.92
C PHE A 57 21.99 -5.04 -8.11
N TRP A 58 23.06 -4.27 -8.15
CA TRP A 58 24.42 -4.70 -8.52
C TRP A 58 25.49 -3.88 -7.78
N SER A 59 25.29 -3.60 -6.48
CA SER A 59 26.22 -2.79 -5.66
C SER A 59 27.61 -3.40 -5.52
N ASP A 60 27.74 -4.71 -5.76
CA ASP A 60 28.99 -5.47 -5.75
C ASP A 60 29.75 -5.45 -7.10
N ARG A 61 29.23 -4.77 -8.12
CA ARG A 61 29.76 -4.85 -9.49
C ARG A 61 30.39 -3.53 -9.96
N PRO A 62 31.44 -3.60 -10.79
CA PRO A 62 31.91 -2.44 -11.54
C PRO A 62 30.81 -1.85 -12.44
N ALA A 63 30.82 -0.53 -12.61
CA ALA A 63 29.77 0.20 -13.31
C ALA A 63 29.52 -0.28 -14.75
N ASP A 64 30.57 -0.68 -15.48
CA ASP A 64 30.42 -1.18 -16.85
C ASP A 64 29.69 -2.52 -16.93
N ALA A 65 29.97 -3.42 -15.97
CA ALA A 65 29.26 -4.69 -15.86
C ALA A 65 27.79 -4.46 -15.43
N ALA A 66 27.55 -3.61 -14.43
CA ALA A 66 26.20 -3.26 -14.00
C ALA A 66 25.37 -2.66 -15.15
N ARG A 67 25.98 -1.78 -15.97
CA ARG A 67 25.33 -1.19 -17.15
C ARG A 67 24.95 -2.23 -18.20
N GLN A 68 25.83 -3.19 -18.49
CA GLN A 68 25.51 -4.29 -19.41
C GLN A 68 24.31 -5.12 -18.91
N HIS A 69 24.29 -5.44 -17.61
CA HIS A 69 23.19 -6.16 -16.99
C HIS A 69 21.88 -5.36 -17.03
N LEU A 70 21.94 -4.06 -16.74
CA LEU A 70 20.81 -3.14 -16.84
C LEU A 70 20.25 -3.09 -18.27
N ALA A 71 21.11 -2.95 -19.28
CA ALA A 71 20.70 -2.91 -20.68
C ALA A 71 19.97 -4.19 -21.10
N VAL A 72 20.46 -5.37 -20.68
CA VAL A 72 19.80 -6.66 -20.96
C VAL A 72 18.43 -6.74 -20.30
N ALA A 73 18.34 -6.35 -19.03
CA ALA A 73 17.09 -6.44 -18.28
C ALA A 73 16.05 -5.42 -18.77
N VAL A 74 16.45 -4.19 -19.11
CA VAL A 74 15.60 -3.18 -19.76
C VAL A 74 15.15 -3.64 -21.13
N SER A 75 16.04 -4.21 -21.96
CA SER A 75 15.66 -4.74 -23.27
C SER A 75 14.56 -5.81 -23.16
N ARG A 76 14.63 -6.68 -22.14
CA ARG A 76 13.59 -7.68 -21.89
C ARG A 76 12.29 -7.07 -21.38
N ALA A 77 12.36 -6.14 -20.44
CA ALA A 77 11.17 -5.43 -19.96
C ALA A 77 10.46 -4.69 -21.11
N ARG A 78 11.22 -4.07 -22.03
CA ARG A 78 10.67 -3.46 -23.26
C ARG A 78 9.98 -4.48 -24.17
N LYS A 79 10.53 -5.68 -24.35
CA LYS A 79 9.86 -6.73 -25.14
C LYS A 79 8.49 -7.13 -24.58
N VAL A 80 8.28 -6.99 -23.27
CA VAL A 80 6.98 -7.23 -22.63
C VAL A 80 6.06 -6.00 -22.76
N LEU A 81 6.59 -4.81 -22.46
CA LEU A 81 5.80 -3.59 -22.31
C LEU A 81 5.53 -2.84 -23.61
N ASP A 82 6.40 -2.96 -24.60
CA ASP A 82 6.26 -2.27 -25.90
C ASP A 82 5.50 -3.17 -26.89
N LEU A 83 4.72 -2.55 -27.78
CA LEU A 83 4.16 -3.27 -28.92
C LEU A 83 5.23 -3.45 -30.01
N PRO A 84 5.21 -4.55 -30.77
CA PRO A 84 6.03 -4.67 -31.97
C PRO A 84 5.84 -3.46 -32.89
N GLY A 85 6.94 -2.80 -33.26
CA GLY A 85 6.92 -1.62 -34.13
C GLY A 85 6.43 -0.32 -33.46
N ALA A 86 6.37 -0.25 -32.13
CA ALA A 86 6.05 0.99 -31.43
C ALA A 86 7.15 2.06 -31.63
N ASP A 87 6.74 3.28 -32.01
CA ASP A 87 7.65 4.42 -32.22
C ASP A 87 8.35 4.88 -30.93
N THR A 88 7.72 4.61 -29.78
CA THR A 88 8.20 5.03 -28.46
C THR A 88 8.14 3.87 -27.46
N SER A 89 9.16 3.78 -26.62
CA SER A 89 9.21 2.79 -25.54
C SER A 89 8.47 3.26 -24.29
N VAL A 90 7.94 2.31 -23.53
CA VAL A 90 7.37 2.50 -22.19
C VAL A 90 8.49 2.74 -21.17
N ILE A 91 9.66 2.14 -21.36
CA ILE A 91 10.85 2.46 -20.55
C ILE A 91 11.74 3.40 -21.35
N GLU A 92 11.80 4.65 -20.91
CA GLU A 92 12.64 5.66 -21.52
C GLU A 92 14.03 5.63 -20.89
N ALA A 93 15.07 5.67 -21.73
CA ALA A 93 16.46 5.80 -21.29
C ALA A 93 17.06 7.02 -21.98
N ARG A 94 17.44 8.05 -21.20
CA ARG A 94 18.04 9.29 -21.69
C ARG A 94 19.13 9.75 -20.72
N GLU A 95 20.27 10.19 -21.23
CA GLU A 95 21.34 10.80 -20.42
C GLU A 95 21.71 9.98 -19.17
N ARG A 96 21.79 8.64 -19.30
CA ARG A 96 22.10 7.71 -18.19
C ARG A 96 21.05 7.71 -17.06
N THR A 97 19.82 8.11 -17.38
CA THR A 97 18.65 7.99 -16.52
C THR A 97 17.61 7.09 -17.17
N TYR A 98 16.77 6.48 -16.34
CA TYR A 98 15.69 5.60 -16.74
C TYR A 98 14.39 6.03 -16.09
N ARG A 99 13.28 6.01 -16.84
CA ARG A 99 11.94 6.23 -16.28
C ARG A 99 10.89 5.39 -16.98
N LEU A 100 9.81 5.10 -16.26
CA LEU A 100 8.58 4.61 -16.86
C LEU A 100 7.77 5.77 -17.41
N ARG A 101 7.59 5.80 -18.72
CA ARG A 101 6.77 6.78 -19.42
C ARG A 101 5.32 6.29 -19.46
N LEU A 102 4.58 6.63 -18.41
CA LEU A 102 3.14 6.40 -18.33
C LEU A 102 2.40 7.42 -19.19
N ARG A 103 1.48 6.97 -20.03
CA ARG A 103 0.56 7.84 -20.80
C ARG A 103 -0.68 8.12 -19.96
N ASP A 104 -1.46 9.13 -20.35
CA ASP A 104 -2.68 9.55 -19.63
C ASP A 104 -3.70 8.43 -19.40
N ARG A 105 -3.73 7.42 -20.28
CA ARG A 105 -4.63 6.27 -20.19
C ARG A 105 -4.04 5.08 -19.43
N ASP A 106 -2.73 5.10 -19.17
CA ASP A 106 -2.08 4.07 -18.37
C ASP A 106 -2.39 4.33 -16.88
N ALA A 107 -2.42 3.27 -16.08
CA ALA A 107 -2.79 3.37 -14.66
C ALA A 107 -1.85 2.56 -13.77
N VAL A 108 -1.60 3.09 -12.58
CA VAL A 108 -0.93 2.39 -11.47
C VAL A 108 -1.90 2.40 -10.30
N ASP A 109 -2.25 1.23 -9.79
CA ASP A 109 -3.25 1.08 -8.73
C ASP A 109 -2.87 1.85 -7.45
N SER A 110 -1.60 1.84 -7.05
CA SER A 110 -1.11 2.58 -5.89
C SER A 110 -1.29 4.09 -6.05
N VAL A 111 -1.00 4.63 -7.24
CA VAL A 111 -1.18 6.06 -7.55
C VAL A 111 -2.67 6.43 -7.54
N ALA A 112 -3.52 5.55 -8.09
CA ALA A 112 -4.97 5.74 -8.04
C ALA A 112 -5.50 5.73 -6.60
N PHE A 113 -5.00 4.80 -5.78
CA PHE A 113 -5.29 4.73 -4.35
C PHE A 113 -4.85 6.01 -3.61
N GLU A 114 -3.61 6.45 -3.79
CA GLU A 114 -3.06 7.64 -3.11
C GLU A 114 -3.82 8.92 -3.48
N HIS A 115 -4.16 9.10 -4.77
CA HIS A 115 -4.99 10.23 -5.19
C HIS A 115 -6.41 10.18 -4.59
N ALA A 116 -7.02 8.99 -4.54
CA ALA A 116 -8.33 8.82 -3.91
C ALA A 116 -8.28 9.08 -2.40
N ALA A 117 -7.25 8.59 -1.73
CA ALA A 117 -7.00 8.79 -0.31
C ALA A 117 -6.81 10.27 0.03
N ALA A 118 -5.93 10.98 -0.69
CA ALA A 118 -5.67 12.40 -0.49
C ALA A 118 -6.96 13.23 -0.64
N ARG A 119 -7.76 12.96 -1.68
CA ARG A 119 -9.06 13.61 -1.88
C ARG A 119 -10.04 13.31 -0.76
N ALA A 120 -10.14 12.05 -0.34
CA ALA A 120 -11.08 11.62 0.69
C ALA A 120 -10.72 12.20 2.08
N LEU A 121 -9.44 12.26 2.41
CA LEU A 121 -8.94 12.84 3.66
C LEU A 121 -9.15 14.36 3.72
N ALA A 122 -9.09 15.05 2.56
CA ALA A 122 -9.37 16.49 2.46
C ALA A 122 -10.87 16.85 2.43
N GLU A 123 -11.76 15.89 2.15
CA GLU A 123 -13.20 16.12 2.06
C GLU A 123 -13.80 16.48 3.43
N ARG A 124 -14.63 17.53 3.43
CA ARG A 124 -15.31 18.07 4.62
C ARG A 124 -16.79 18.19 4.30
N GLY A 125 -17.54 17.12 4.53
CA GLY A 125 -18.99 17.14 4.32
C GLY A 125 -19.60 15.76 4.19
N ALA A 126 -20.86 15.73 3.75
CA ALA A 126 -21.65 14.50 3.65
C ALA A 126 -21.03 13.43 2.71
N GLY A 127 -20.17 13.84 1.77
CA GLY A 127 -19.47 12.93 0.85
C GLY A 127 -18.23 12.23 1.43
N ARG A 128 -17.72 12.67 2.59
CA ARG A 128 -16.44 12.22 3.15
C ARG A 128 -16.39 10.70 3.35
N ARG A 129 -17.37 10.13 4.06
CA ARG A 129 -17.44 8.68 4.32
C ARG A 129 -17.43 7.86 3.02
N THR A 130 -18.22 8.26 2.03
CA THR A 130 -18.29 7.58 0.73
C THR A 130 -16.96 7.68 -0.02
N ALA A 131 -16.29 8.83 0.02
CA ALA A 131 -14.99 9.01 -0.60
C ALA A 131 -13.91 8.14 0.07
N LEU A 132 -13.90 8.11 1.40
CA LEU A 132 -12.97 7.27 2.17
C LEU A 132 -13.21 5.78 1.91
N GLN A 133 -14.48 5.35 1.84
CA GLN A 133 -14.81 3.96 1.56
C GLN A 133 -14.33 3.52 0.17
N ARG A 134 -14.55 4.37 -0.85
CA ARG A 134 -14.01 4.12 -2.20
C ARG A 134 -12.50 4.06 -2.22
N ALA A 135 -11.81 4.94 -1.48
CA ALA A 135 -10.35 4.89 -1.37
C ALA A 135 -9.89 3.58 -0.72
N ALA A 136 -10.54 3.16 0.36
CA ALA A 136 -10.23 1.91 1.06
C ALA A 136 -10.54 0.63 0.26
N GLU A 137 -11.41 0.70 -0.76
CA GLU A 137 -11.73 -0.40 -1.68
C GLU A 137 -10.70 -0.56 -2.80
N LEU A 138 -9.90 0.48 -3.09
CA LEU A 138 -8.77 0.37 -4.03
C LEU A 138 -7.58 -0.40 -3.44
N TRP A 139 -7.56 -0.59 -2.12
CA TRP A 139 -6.55 -1.42 -1.47
C TRP A 139 -6.84 -2.90 -1.66
N THR A 140 -6.02 -3.57 -2.47
CA THR A 140 -6.19 -5.00 -2.80
C THR A 140 -5.23 -5.94 -2.08
N GLY A 141 -4.29 -5.42 -1.29
CA GLY A 141 -3.37 -6.23 -0.48
C GLY A 141 -2.07 -5.51 -0.16
N GLU A 142 -1.15 -6.23 0.47
CA GLU A 142 0.19 -5.71 0.82
C GLU A 142 0.91 -5.15 -0.42
N PRO A 143 1.54 -3.96 -0.33
CA PRO A 143 2.19 -3.33 -1.49
C PRO A 143 3.51 -4.02 -1.84
N LEU A 144 3.64 -4.60 -3.05
CA LEU A 144 4.84 -5.30 -3.52
C LEU A 144 5.39 -6.37 -2.55
N PRO A 145 4.63 -7.43 -2.22
CA PRO A 145 5.10 -8.51 -1.35
C PRO A 145 6.37 -9.21 -1.89
N GLU A 146 6.59 -9.21 -3.21
CA GLU A 146 7.76 -9.81 -3.87
C GLU A 146 9.07 -9.08 -3.54
N ASP A 147 8.98 -7.80 -3.17
CA ASP A 147 10.12 -6.96 -2.84
C ASP A 147 9.99 -6.41 -1.41
N ARG A 148 9.29 -7.12 -0.52
CA ARG A 148 9.05 -6.73 0.89
C ARG A 148 10.30 -6.27 1.64
N TYR A 149 11.42 -6.98 1.44
CA TYR A 149 12.68 -6.74 2.15
C TYR A 149 13.71 -6.01 1.29
N ALA A 150 13.33 -5.55 0.11
CA ALA A 150 14.24 -4.80 -0.75
C ALA A 150 14.38 -3.37 -0.22
N SER A 151 15.61 -2.92 0.05
CA SER A 151 15.88 -1.59 0.62
C SER A 151 15.21 -0.45 -0.16
N TRP A 152 15.18 -0.54 -1.49
CA TRP A 152 14.58 0.46 -2.37
C TRP A 152 13.04 0.54 -2.30
N SER A 153 12.36 -0.48 -1.78
CA SER A 153 10.89 -0.52 -1.69
C SER A 153 10.37 -0.08 -0.32
N LEU A 154 11.19 -0.18 0.74
CA LEU A 154 10.78 -0.01 2.14
C LEU A 154 10.08 1.33 2.38
N HIS A 155 10.73 2.45 2.06
CA HIS A 155 10.18 3.78 2.30
C HIS A 155 8.86 4.01 1.54
N TRP A 156 8.78 3.55 0.28
CA TRP A 156 7.55 3.66 -0.50
C TRP A 156 6.43 2.79 0.10
N ARG A 157 6.75 1.57 0.53
CA ARG A 157 5.78 0.67 1.18
C ARG A 157 5.25 1.27 2.48
N GLU A 158 6.13 1.80 3.33
CA GLU A 158 5.78 2.46 4.59
C GLU A 158 4.80 3.62 4.35
N ARG A 159 5.13 4.52 3.40
CA ARG A 159 4.28 5.66 3.04
C ARG A 159 2.90 5.24 2.53
N VAL A 160 2.83 4.20 1.70
CA VAL A 160 1.57 3.66 1.16
C VAL A 160 0.73 3.01 2.28
N LEU A 161 1.35 2.26 3.18
CA LEU A 161 0.71 1.66 4.36
C LEU A 161 0.19 2.73 5.33
N GLU A 162 0.99 3.76 5.61
CA GLU A 162 0.61 4.88 6.46
C GLU A 162 -0.62 5.61 5.88
N THR A 163 -0.62 5.89 4.58
CA THR A 163 -1.75 6.52 3.88
C THR A 163 -3.03 5.67 4.02
N TYR A 164 -2.91 4.35 3.89
CA TYR A 164 -4.03 3.44 4.08
C TYR A 164 -4.51 3.39 5.53
N GLY A 165 -3.59 3.39 6.50
CA GLY A 165 -3.90 3.53 7.91
C GLY A 165 -4.71 4.79 8.21
N GLN A 166 -4.29 5.94 7.66
CA GLN A 166 -4.99 7.22 7.80
C GLN A 166 -6.42 7.16 7.23
N VAL A 167 -6.61 6.55 6.06
CA VAL A 167 -7.94 6.37 5.45
C VAL A 167 -8.84 5.49 6.33
N LEU A 168 -8.31 4.37 6.83
CA LEU A 168 -9.06 3.47 7.71
C LEU A 168 -9.40 4.13 9.05
N GLY A 169 -8.46 4.87 9.65
CA GLY A 169 -8.66 5.61 10.89
C GLY A 169 -9.78 6.64 10.75
N ALA A 170 -9.77 7.43 9.67
CA ALA A 170 -10.83 8.38 9.37
C ALA A 170 -12.20 7.68 9.15
N LEU A 171 -12.23 6.52 8.51
CA LEU A 171 -13.47 5.73 8.39
C LEU A 171 -13.98 5.22 9.73
N VAL A 172 -13.09 4.76 10.61
CA VAL A 172 -13.45 4.30 11.96
C VAL A 172 -14.11 5.43 12.73
N GLU A 173 -13.55 6.64 12.70
CA GLU A 173 -14.14 7.83 13.31
C GLU A 173 -15.53 8.14 12.74
N ASP A 174 -15.67 8.16 11.42
CA ASP A 174 -16.94 8.44 10.73
C ASP A 174 -18.02 7.38 11.05
N HIS A 175 -17.65 6.11 11.19
CA HIS A 175 -18.56 5.03 11.58
C HIS A 175 -18.93 5.12 13.07
N ALA A 176 -17.95 5.42 13.93
CA ALA A 176 -18.17 5.57 15.37
C ALA A 176 -19.14 6.72 15.67
N ALA A 177 -18.97 7.87 15.00
CA ALA A 177 -19.86 9.01 15.10
C ALA A 177 -21.31 8.69 14.68
N ALA A 178 -21.49 7.74 13.77
CA ALA A 178 -22.82 7.28 13.33
C ALA A 178 -23.39 6.11 14.14
N GLY A 179 -22.69 5.62 15.17
CA GLY A 179 -23.11 4.45 15.92
C GLY A 179 -23.06 3.14 15.11
N ALA A 180 -22.35 3.12 13.99
CA ALA A 180 -22.24 1.98 13.08
C ALA A 180 -21.23 0.94 13.62
N HIS A 181 -21.59 0.27 14.73
CA HIS A 181 -20.67 -0.59 15.49
C HIS A 181 -20.07 -1.74 14.68
N HIS A 182 -20.83 -2.33 13.76
CA HIS A 182 -20.33 -3.43 12.93
C HIS A 182 -19.23 -2.95 11.98
N GLU A 183 -19.41 -1.78 11.39
CA GLU A 183 -18.49 -1.12 10.48
C GLU A 183 -17.24 -0.62 11.22
N VAL A 184 -17.38 -0.10 12.44
CA VAL A 184 -16.24 0.23 13.31
C VAL A 184 -15.37 -1.00 13.55
N ILE A 185 -15.97 -2.15 13.90
CA ILE A 185 -15.22 -3.38 14.14
C ILE A 185 -14.53 -3.86 12.87
N ARG A 186 -15.26 -3.91 11.74
CA ARG A 186 -14.71 -4.38 10.47
C ARG A 186 -13.55 -3.50 10.00
N THR A 187 -13.72 -2.18 10.03
CA THR A 187 -12.71 -1.24 9.55
C THR A 187 -11.55 -1.10 10.55
N GLY A 188 -11.84 -1.07 11.85
CA GLY A 188 -10.83 -1.00 12.90
C GLY A 188 -9.93 -2.24 12.92
N ARG A 189 -10.48 -3.44 12.69
CA ARG A 189 -9.65 -4.65 12.57
C ARG A 189 -8.74 -4.61 11.34
N ARG A 190 -9.20 -4.08 10.20
CA ARG A 190 -8.34 -3.85 9.03
C ARG A 190 -7.22 -2.85 9.34
N LEU A 191 -7.49 -1.82 10.15
CA LEU A 191 -6.47 -0.87 10.59
C LEU A 191 -5.42 -1.56 11.46
N LEU A 192 -5.86 -2.42 12.39
CA LEU A 192 -4.98 -3.17 13.28
C LEU A 192 -4.16 -4.27 12.58
N GLU A 193 -4.55 -4.70 11.37
CA GLU A 193 -3.72 -5.55 10.51
C GLU A 193 -2.54 -4.75 9.89
N VAL A 194 -2.70 -3.42 9.74
CA VAL A 194 -1.68 -2.52 9.20
C VAL A 194 -0.80 -1.97 10.32
N ASP A 195 -1.41 -1.51 11.40
CA ASP A 195 -0.75 -0.97 12.58
C ASP A 195 -1.34 -1.62 13.85
N PRO A 196 -0.75 -2.74 14.33
CA PRO A 196 -1.18 -3.39 15.55
C PRO A 196 -1.01 -2.54 16.82
N LEU A 197 -0.22 -1.46 16.76
CA LEU A 197 0.13 -0.59 17.89
C LEU A 197 -0.80 0.63 17.99
N ASP A 198 -1.74 0.80 17.06
CA ASP A 198 -2.74 1.87 17.13
C ASP A 198 -3.74 1.62 18.28
N GLU A 199 -3.38 2.11 19.47
CA GLU A 199 -4.23 2.03 20.67
C GLU A 199 -5.61 2.65 20.46
N ARG A 200 -5.71 3.70 19.63
CA ARG A 200 -6.98 4.38 19.39
C ARG A 200 -7.92 3.50 18.57
N ALA A 201 -7.40 2.79 17.57
CA ALA A 201 -8.14 1.78 16.82
C ALA A 201 -8.61 0.64 17.74
N HIS A 202 -7.75 0.15 18.64
CA HIS A 202 -8.13 -0.83 19.66
C HIS A 202 -9.29 -0.33 20.52
N ARG A 203 -9.22 0.92 21.04
CA ARG A 203 -10.30 1.52 21.84
C ARG A 203 -11.62 1.62 21.06
N HIS A 204 -11.59 2.07 19.81
CA HIS A 204 -12.81 2.11 18.98
C HIS A 204 -13.45 0.73 18.80
N VAL A 205 -12.64 -0.30 18.54
CA VAL A 205 -13.11 -1.69 18.41
C VAL A 205 -13.66 -2.22 19.75
N MET A 206 -12.98 -1.94 20.87
CA MET A 206 -13.43 -2.29 22.23
C MET A 206 -14.81 -1.67 22.52
N THR A 207 -14.96 -0.35 22.33
CA THR A 207 -16.22 0.36 22.55
C THR A 207 -17.34 -0.19 21.66
N ALA A 208 -17.07 -0.45 20.37
CA ALA A 208 -18.06 -1.00 19.47
C ALA A 208 -18.52 -2.42 19.87
N TYR A 209 -17.61 -3.27 20.34
CA TYR A 209 -17.97 -4.58 20.89
C TYR A 209 -18.82 -4.43 22.16
N ALA A 210 -18.42 -3.56 23.09
CA ALA A 210 -19.15 -3.37 24.35
C ALA A 210 -20.56 -2.81 24.12
N ARG A 211 -20.72 -1.77 23.28
CA ARG A 211 -22.02 -1.18 22.93
C ARG A 211 -22.95 -2.13 22.17
N SER A 212 -22.39 -3.17 21.54
CA SER A 212 -23.17 -4.24 20.90
C SER A 212 -23.39 -5.46 21.79
N GLY A 213 -23.19 -5.34 23.11
CA GLY A 213 -23.42 -6.39 24.10
C GLY A 213 -22.36 -7.51 24.10
N ARG A 214 -21.23 -7.33 23.40
CA ARG A 214 -20.17 -8.33 23.23
C ARG A 214 -18.99 -8.04 24.15
N THR A 215 -19.22 -7.94 25.45
CA THR A 215 -18.21 -7.63 26.48
C THR A 215 -16.97 -8.53 26.41
N SER A 216 -17.16 -9.85 26.20
CA SER A 216 -16.05 -10.80 26.08
C SER A 216 -15.12 -10.50 24.91
N HIS A 217 -15.66 -9.98 23.81
CA HIS A 217 -14.87 -9.59 22.63
C HIS A 217 -14.12 -8.29 22.88
N ALA A 218 -14.74 -7.33 23.57
CA ALA A 218 -14.07 -6.09 23.95
C ALA A 218 -12.86 -6.36 24.87
N LEU A 219 -13.01 -7.23 25.87
CA LEU A 219 -11.90 -7.61 26.76
C LEU A 219 -10.80 -8.39 26.02
N ARG A 220 -11.16 -9.22 25.04
CA ARG A 220 -10.17 -9.88 24.19
C ARG A 220 -9.38 -8.85 23.36
N GLN A 221 -10.04 -7.84 22.82
CA GLN A 221 -9.37 -6.77 22.07
C GLN A 221 -8.36 -6.00 22.94
N TYR A 222 -8.69 -5.73 24.21
CA TYR A 222 -7.73 -5.15 25.15
C TYR A 222 -6.49 -6.03 25.35
N LEU A 223 -6.66 -7.34 25.49
CA LEU A 223 -5.53 -8.26 25.63
C LEU A 223 -4.68 -8.34 24.37
N GLU A 224 -5.28 -8.21 23.19
CA GLU A 224 -4.57 -8.10 21.91
C GLU A 224 -3.74 -6.80 21.85
N CYS A 225 -4.34 -5.67 22.21
CA CYS A 225 -3.66 -4.36 22.33
C CYS A 225 -2.44 -4.45 23.26
N ARG A 226 -2.65 -4.92 24.49
CA ARG A 226 -1.60 -5.09 25.49
C ARG A 226 -0.48 -5.98 24.98
N ARG A 227 -0.82 -7.11 24.33
CA ARG A 227 0.19 -8.02 23.78
C ARG A 227 1.04 -7.33 22.73
N ALA A 228 0.43 -6.60 21.79
CA ALA A 228 1.16 -5.90 20.74
C ALA A 228 2.13 -4.87 21.34
N LEU A 229 1.67 -4.01 22.26
CA LEU A 229 2.50 -2.99 22.90
C LEU A 229 3.64 -3.58 23.73
N VAL A 230 3.39 -4.63 24.51
CA VAL A 230 4.42 -5.26 25.34
C VAL A 230 5.46 -5.97 24.48
N VAL A 231 5.05 -6.66 23.41
CA VAL A 231 5.98 -7.40 22.55
C VAL A 231 6.84 -6.46 21.70
N GLU A 232 6.24 -5.44 21.08
CA GLU A 232 6.95 -4.58 20.13
C GLU A 232 7.67 -3.39 20.80
N LEU A 233 7.09 -2.85 21.88
CA LEU A 233 7.60 -1.62 22.52
C LEU A 233 8.01 -1.81 23.99
N GLY A 234 7.66 -2.92 24.63
CA GLY A 234 7.95 -3.16 26.04
C GLY A 234 7.16 -2.27 27.01
N VAL A 235 6.02 -1.73 26.57
CA VAL A 235 5.17 -0.81 27.37
C VAL A 235 3.78 -1.39 27.60
N GLU A 236 3.15 -0.99 28.70
CA GLU A 236 1.73 -1.29 29.00
C GLU A 236 0.79 -0.31 28.26
N PRO A 237 -0.50 -0.68 28.04
CA PRO A 237 -1.49 0.22 27.45
C PRO A 237 -1.59 1.56 28.18
N SER A 238 -1.90 2.61 27.43
CA SER A 238 -2.16 3.94 27.98
C SER A 238 -3.28 3.92 29.03
N ALA A 239 -3.25 4.92 29.93
CA ALA A 239 -4.26 5.07 30.98
C ALA A 239 -5.69 5.14 30.43
N GLU A 240 -5.88 5.75 29.25
CA GLU A 240 -7.17 5.81 28.56
C GLU A 240 -7.67 4.41 28.17
N THR A 241 -6.78 3.58 27.60
CA THR A 241 -7.09 2.20 27.21
C THR A 241 -7.38 1.32 28.42
N ALA A 242 -6.62 1.46 29.51
CA ALA A 242 -6.86 0.75 30.77
C ALA A 242 -8.18 1.18 31.44
N ALA A 243 -8.49 2.48 31.45
CA ALA A 243 -9.74 3.00 32.00
C ALA A 243 -10.97 2.47 31.23
N LEU A 244 -10.88 2.38 29.90
CA LEU A 244 -11.93 1.78 29.08
C LEU A 244 -12.18 0.32 29.45
N GLN A 245 -11.13 -0.48 29.64
CA GLN A 245 -11.25 -1.88 30.06
C GLN A 245 -11.88 -2.00 31.45
N ALA A 246 -11.49 -1.16 32.41
CA ALA A 246 -12.09 -1.13 33.75
C ALA A 246 -13.58 -0.76 33.71
N GLY A 247 -13.96 0.25 32.90
CA GLY A 247 -15.36 0.65 32.71
C GLY A 247 -16.22 -0.48 32.12
N ILE A 248 -15.69 -1.19 31.12
CA ILE A 248 -16.35 -2.36 30.52
C ILE A 248 -16.55 -3.48 31.54
N LEU A 249 -15.56 -3.76 32.40
CA LEU A 249 -15.66 -4.76 33.47
C LEU A 249 -16.72 -4.41 34.52
N ALA A 250 -16.85 -3.12 34.84
CA ALA A 250 -17.83 -2.63 35.81
C ALA A 250 -19.27 -2.58 35.25
N GLY A 251 -19.46 -2.88 33.96
CA GLY A 251 -20.76 -2.71 33.29
C GLY A 251 -21.17 -1.24 33.14
N GLY A 252 -20.20 -0.32 33.21
CA GLY A 252 -20.43 1.11 33.06
C GLY A 252 -20.77 1.50 31.62
N PRO A 253 -21.33 2.71 31.41
CA PRO A 253 -21.54 3.23 30.06
C PRO A 253 -20.19 3.40 29.35
N VAL A 254 -20.16 3.00 28.08
CA VAL A 254 -18.99 2.97 27.19
C VAL A 254 -19.20 3.94 26.04
#